data_AF-A0A7W0VRG3-F1
#
_entry.id   AF-A0A7W0VRG3-F1
#
_cell.length_a   1.000
_cell.length_b   1.000
_cell.length_c   1.000
_cell.angle_alpha   90.00
_cell.angle_beta   90.00
_cell.angle_gamma   90.00
#
_symmetry.space_group_name_H-M   'P 1'
#
loop_
_entity.id
_entity.type
_entity.pdbx_description
1 polymer ?
#
loop_
_entity_poly.entity_id
_entity_poly.type
_entity_poly.pdbx_seq_one_letter_code
_entity_poly.pdbx_strand_id
1 'polypeptide(L)'
;MTGIGLLAAGCGDNLAPDRLDDVSLPCPDEQMTFKLDRADVSAVVAQEIDLDGNDRPDNALGRAHDLVAALAPGFNTTDRFRGRLATDVAWTITLDRCKEDVRVTIAPTDTGLPHYPRAAGIVSPDGVLFAEDGTGQVPLLALADATGTNTNAGWRTGDALTIRAKLDGDTLSGVFAMALPTATVKADLAAPIAEFLTTEPADNAMRIVADANKDDVVTAEEVAATTTYGGMTQSDLSLVIDGEPQTSIAFRFHATARR
;
A
#
# COMPACT_ATOMS: atom_id res chain seq x y z
N MET A 1 42.61 -11.98 -27.31
CA MET A 1 42.45 -13.08 -26.33
C MET A 1 42.40 -12.46 -24.96
N THR A 2 41.29 -12.77 -24.29
CA THR A 2 40.80 -12.35 -22.98
C THR A 2 41.78 -12.65 -21.85
N GLY A 3 42.02 -11.65 -21.00
CA GLY A 3 42.54 -11.85 -19.65
C GLY A 3 41.36 -11.97 -18.69
N ILE A 4 41.11 -13.18 -18.20
CA ILE A 4 40.13 -13.47 -17.15
C ILE A 4 40.83 -13.25 -15.81
N GLY A 5 40.42 -12.19 -15.10
CA GLY A 5 40.78 -11.97 -13.72
C GLY A 5 39.97 -12.91 -12.83
N LEU A 6 40.67 -13.84 -12.15
CA LEU A 6 40.17 -14.51 -10.95
C LEU A 6 39.92 -13.44 -9.87
N LEU A 7 38.67 -13.31 -9.43
CA LEU A 7 38.36 -12.80 -8.10
C LEU A 7 37.78 -13.96 -7.29
N ALA A 8 38.47 -14.25 -6.20
CA ALA A 8 38.19 -15.34 -5.29
C ALA A 8 36.81 -15.20 -4.65
N ALA A 9 36.07 -16.30 -4.66
CA ALA A 9 34.88 -16.51 -3.87
C ALA A 9 35.24 -16.42 -2.37
N GLY A 10 34.73 -15.39 -1.71
CA GLY A 10 34.56 -15.40 -0.26
C GLY A 10 33.23 -16.07 0.04
N CYS A 11 33.27 -17.21 0.73
CA CYS A 11 32.08 -17.79 1.36
C CYS A 11 31.61 -16.83 2.47
N GLY A 12 30.51 -16.13 2.22
CA GLY A 12 29.73 -15.39 3.21
C GLY A 12 28.28 -15.85 3.07
N ASP A 13 27.61 -16.00 4.20
CA ASP A 13 26.29 -16.62 4.36
C ASP A 13 25.24 -16.14 3.35
N ASN A 14 24.32 -17.05 3.01
CA ASN A 14 23.11 -16.79 2.22
C ASN A 14 22.38 -15.53 2.69
N LEU A 15 22.66 -14.39 2.07
CA LEU A 15 21.73 -13.27 2.01
C LEU A 15 20.83 -13.54 0.81
N ALA A 16 19.52 -13.41 1.01
CA ALA A 16 18.50 -13.38 -0.03
C ALA A 16 18.97 -12.49 -1.21
N PRO A 17 18.50 -12.71 -2.46
CA PRO A 17 18.86 -11.82 -3.56
C PRO A 17 18.70 -10.35 -3.12
N ASP A 18 19.76 -9.56 -3.29
CA ASP A 18 19.79 -8.13 -2.98
C ASP A 18 18.50 -7.51 -3.54
N ARG A 19 17.62 -7.00 -2.67
CA ARG A 19 16.38 -6.36 -3.13
C ARG A 19 16.74 -5.16 -4.01
N LEU A 20 15.95 -4.91 -5.05
CA LEU A 20 16.25 -3.85 -6.01
C LEU A 20 16.32 -2.45 -5.35
N ASP A 21 15.64 -2.25 -4.21
CA ASP A 21 15.69 -1.01 -3.42
C ASP A 21 16.96 -0.82 -2.57
N ASP A 22 17.73 -1.88 -2.31
CA ASP A 22 19.03 -1.84 -1.61
C ASP A 22 20.18 -1.45 -2.55
N VAL A 23 19.96 -1.44 -3.87
CA VAL A 23 20.98 -1.10 -4.87
C VAL A 23 21.16 0.42 -4.93
N SER A 24 22.35 0.89 -4.56
CA SER A 24 22.72 2.30 -4.77
C SER A 24 22.78 2.59 -6.27
N LEU A 25 21.98 3.55 -6.74
CA LEU A 25 22.15 4.06 -8.10
C LEU A 25 23.55 4.67 -8.24
N PRO A 26 24.32 4.30 -9.27
CA PRO A 26 25.70 4.76 -9.44
C PRO A 26 25.80 6.25 -9.82
N CYS A 27 24.69 6.88 -10.26
CA CYS A 27 24.64 8.27 -10.69
C CYS A 27 23.23 8.89 -10.64
N PRO A 28 22.78 9.61 -9.60
CA PRO A 28 21.56 10.40 -9.74
C PRO A 28 21.88 11.63 -10.61
N ASP A 29 21.75 11.50 -11.94
CA ASP A 29 21.92 12.59 -12.91
C ASP A 29 20.80 13.63 -12.75
N GLU A 30 19.63 13.19 -12.29
CA GLU A 30 18.44 14.01 -12.07
C GLU A 30 17.73 13.54 -10.79
N GLN A 31 17.50 14.46 -9.86
CA GLN A 31 16.64 14.25 -8.69
C GLN A 31 15.44 15.19 -8.78
N MET A 32 14.24 14.61 -8.72
CA MET A 32 12.98 15.36 -8.69
C MET A 32 12.21 15.01 -7.43
N THR A 33 11.63 16.01 -6.78
CA THR A 33 10.81 15.83 -5.58
C THR A 33 9.40 16.35 -5.83
N PHE A 34 8.42 15.49 -5.58
CA PHE A 34 7.00 15.76 -5.71
C PHE A 34 6.35 15.73 -4.34
N LYS A 35 5.35 16.58 -4.12
CA LYS A 35 4.44 16.51 -2.99
C LYS A 35 3.24 15.66 -3.40
N LEU A 36 2.89 14.67 -2.60
CA LEU A 36 1.64 13.93 -2.77
C LEU A 36 0.45 14.86 -2.49
N ASP A 37 -0.39 15.11 -3.49
CA ASP A 37 -1.57 15.98 -3.36
C ASP A 37 -2.83 15.18 -3.09
N ARG A 38 -2.92 13.98 -3.68
CA ARG A 38 -4.07 13.09 -3.53
C ARG A 38 -3.61 11.64 -3.61
N ALA A 39 -4.21 10.79 -2.76
CA ALA A 39 -4.27 9.36 -2.97
C ALA A 39 -5.72 8.86 -2.84
N ASP A 40 -6.02 7.77 -3.51
CA ASP A 40 -7.33 7.14 -3.57
C ASP A 40 -7.17 5.62 -3.52
N VAL A 41 -7.82 4.98 -2.54
CA VAL A 41 -7.72 3.52 -2.29
C VAL A 41 -8.81 2.73 -3.02
N SER A 42 -9.82 3.41 -3.56
CA SER A 42 -10.96 2.74 -4.19
C SER A 42 -10.49 1.79 -5.29
N ALA A 43 -11.01 0.56 -5.25
CA ALA A 43 -10.69 -0.44 -6.25
C ALA A 43 -11.27 -0.11 -7.62
N VAL A 44 -12.18 0.86 -7.76
CA VAL A 44 -12.58 1.37 -9.09
C VAL A 44 -11.45 2.16 -9.76
N VAL A 45 -10.56 2.75 -8.96
CA VAL A 45 -9.62 3.79 -9.41
C VAL A 45 -8.17 3.28 -9.50
N ALA A 46 -7.78 2.31 -8.65
CA ALA A 46 -6.40 1.85 -8.52
C ALA A 46 -6.02 0.58 -9.33
N GLN A 47 -6.87 0.07 -10.24
CA GLN A 47 -6.79 -1.27 -10.88
C GLN A 47 -5.58 -1.56 -11.81
N GLU A 48 -4.40 -0.98 -11.61
CA GLU A 48 -3.34 -1.01 -12.64
C GLU A 48 -2.12 -1.87 -12.30
N ILE A 49 -2.09 -2.54 -11.14
CA ILE A 49 -0.93 -3.34 -10.70
C ILE A 49 -1.35 -4.77 -10.36
N ASP A 50 -0.70 -5.72 -11.03
CA ASP A 50 -0.68 -7.15 -10.73
C ASP A 50 0.65 -7.42 -9.98
N LEU A 51 0.55 -7.83 -8.72
CA LEU A 51 1.68 -8.05 -7.83
C LEU A 51 2.20 -9.49 -7.93
N ASP A 52 1.36 -10.45 -8.29
CA ASP A 52 1.71 -11.88 -8.28
C ASP A 52 1.88 -12.49 -9.69
N GLY A 53 1.64 -11.71 -10.74
CA GLY A 53 1.87 -12.07 -12.13
C GLY A 53 0.78 -12.96 -12.72
N ASN A 54 -0.42 -12.96 -12.14
CA ASN A 54 -1.54 -13.78 -12.60
C ASN A 54 -2.44 -13.09 -13.66
N ASP A 55 -2.02 -11.94 -14.17
CA ASP A 55 -2.71 -11.05 -15.10
C ASP A 55 -4.00 -10.42 -14.52
N ARG A 56 -4.13 -10.30 -13.20
CA ARG A 56 -5.26 -9.64 -12.53
C ARG A 56 -4.81 -8.51 -11.62
N PRO A 57 -5.54 -7.39 -11.59
CA PRO A 57 -5.23 -6.32 -10.65
C PRO A 57 -5.43 -6.72 -9.19
N ASP A 58 -4.42 -6.43 -8.39
CA ASP A 58 -4.38 -6.70 -6.96
C ASP A 58 -4.74 -5.45 -6.17
N ASN A 59 -5.90 -5.51 -5.51
CA ASN A 59 -6.36 -4.50 -4.55
C ASN A 59 -7.48 -5.07 -3.66
N ALA A 60 -7.24 -6.18 -2.96
CA ALA A 60 -8.26 -6.78 -2.09
C ALA A 60 -8.79 -5.79 -1.07
N LEU A 61 -7.91 -4.99 -0.46
CA LEU A 61 -8.32 -4.02 0.54
C LEU A 61 -9.18 -2.90 -0.05
N GLY A 62 -8.86 -2.39 -1.24
CA GLY A 62 -9.73 -1.45 -1.93
C GLY A 62 -11.08 -2.05 -2.31
N ARG A 63 -11.13 -3.33 -2.71
CA ARG A 63 -12.39 -4.03 -3.03
C ARG A 63 -13.26 -4.25 -1.79
N ALA A 64 -12.64 -4.67 -0.68
CA ALA A 64 -13.32 -4.82 0.59
C ALA A 64 -13.87 -3.47 1.07
N HIS A 65 -13.06 -2.41 0.98
CA HIS A 65 -13.48 -1.05 1.31
C HIS A 65 -14.67 -0.59 0.48
N ASP A 66 -14.60 -0.68 -0.86
CA ASP A 66 -15.69 -0.26 -1.75
C ASP A 66 -17.00 -0.99 -1.45
N LEU A 67 -16.93 -2.29 -1.13
CA LEU A 67 -18.12 -3.06 -0.77
C LEU A 67 -18.71 -2.62 0.57
N VAL A 68 -17.88 -2.47 1.61
CA VAL A 68 -18.37 -2.01 2.92
C VAL A 68 -18.97 -0.61 2.78
N ALA A 69 -18.34 0.29 2.04
CA ALA A 69 -18.87 1.62 1.74
C ALA A 69 -20.18 1.57 0.93
N ALA A 70 -20.36 0.59 0.05
CA ALA A 70 -21.62 0.41 -0.68
C ALA A 70 -22.76 -0.09 0.22
N LEU A 71 -22.46 -0.96 1.18
CA LEU A 71 -23.45 -1.54 2.10
C LEU A 71 -23.72 -0.66 3.33
N ALA A 72 -22.74 0.13 3.75
CA ALA A 72 -22.80 1.06 4.86
C ALA A 72 -22.10 2.37 4.45
N PRO A 73 -22.82 3.31 3.79
CA PRO A 73 -22.23 4.54 3.25
C PRO A 73 -21.48 5.42 4.26
N GLY A 74 -21.80 5.32 5.54
CA GLY A 74 -21.07 5.98 6.63
C GLY A 74 -19.62 5.51 6.78
N PHE A 75 -19.28 4.33 6.23
CA PHE A 75 -17.92 3.79 6.22
C PHE A 75 -17.03 4.42 5.16
N ASN A 76 -17.56 5.22 4.22
CA ASN A 76 -16.73 5.77 3.14
C ASN A 76 -15.63 6.69 3.68
N THR A 77 -14.44 6.10 3.90
CA THR A 77 -13.28 6.79 4.46
C THR A 77 -12.47 7.54 3.39
N THR A 78 -12.82 7.51 2.10
CA THR A 78 -11.95 8.01 1.02
C THR A 78 -11.49 9.45 1.22
N ASP A 79 -12.43 10.36 1.49
CA ASP A 79 -12.09 11.78 1.71
C ASP A 79 -11.34 11.98 3.03
N ARG A 80 -11.64 11.19 4.06
CA ARG A 80 -10.89 11.24 5.32
C ARG A 80 -9.49 10.68 5.16
N PHE A 81 -9.31 9.56 4.48
CA PHE A 81 -8.03 8.96 4.14
C PHE A 81 -7.17 9.96 3.36
N ARG A 82 -7.74 10.65 2.37
CA ARG A 82 -7.08 11.75 1.66
C ARG A 82 -6.69 12.89 2.62
N GLY A 83 -7.59 13.29 3.51
CA GLY A 83 -7.34 14.30 4.53
C GLY A 83 -6.20 13.90 5.47
N ARG A 84 -6.21 12.65 5.97
CA ARG A 84 -5.19 12.09 6.86
C ARG A 84 -3.83 11.94 6.18
N LEU A 85 -3.78 11.54 4.92
CA LEU A 85 -2.53 11.61 4.13
C LEU A 85 -2.02 13.03 3.90
N ALA A 86 -2.83 14.07 4.15
CA ALA A 86 -2.38 15.46 4.11
C ALA A 86 -2.09 16.03 5.51
N THR A 87 -2.77 15.55 6.56
CA THR A 87 -2.71 16.11 7.93
C THR A 87 -1.88 15.28 8.90
N ASP A 88 -1.90 13.96 8.78
CA ASP A 88 -1.18 13.08 9.68
C ASP A 88 0.28 13.01 9.27
N VAL A 89 0.54 13.04 7.96
CA VAL A 89 1.89 13.15 7.41
C VAL A 89 1.87 13.66 5.98
N ALA A 90 2.61 14.72 5.63
CA ALA A 90 2.81 15.06 4.23
C ALA A 90 3.80 14.08 3.58
N TRP A 91 3.41 13.44 2.47
CA TRP A 91 4.30 12.54 1.74
C TRP A 91 5.02 13.29 0.62
N THR A 92 6.29 12.98 0.46
CA THR A 92 7.08 13.35 -0.70
C THR A 92 7.42 12.12 -1.50
N ILE A 93 7.32 12.23 -2.83
CA ILE A 93 7.83 11.23 -3.76
C ILE A 93 9.10 11.80 -4.37
N THR A 94 10.21 11.15 -4.14
CA THR A 94 11.50 11.49 -4.73
C THR A 94 11.81 10.49 -5.83
N LEU A 95 12.13 10.99 -7.02
CA LEU A 95 12.62 10.22 -8.14
C LEU A 95 14.10 10.53 -8.31
N ASP A 96 14.95 9.52 -8.09
CA ASP A 96 16.37 9.57 -8.44
C ASP A 96 16.57 8.83 -9.76
N ARG A 97 17.03 9.50 -10.81
CA ARG A 97 17.21 8.91 -12.15
C ARG A 97 18.68 8.84 -12.55
N CYS A 98 19.08 7.69 -13.10
CA CYS A 98 20.38 7.44 -13.76
C CYS A 98 20.10 6.85 -15.13
N LYS A 99 20.03 7.68 -16.18
CA LYS A 99 19.57 7.27 -17.52
C LYS A 99 18.16 6.66 -17.52
N GLU A 100 18.04 5.37 -17.85
CA GLU A 100 16.78 4.63 -17.85
C GLU A 100 16.44 4.07 -16.47
N ASP A 101 17.42 3.96 -15.57
CA ASP A 101 17.21 3.46 -14.22
C ASP A 101 16.59 4.55 -13.34
N VAL A 102 15.67 4.14 -12.47
CA VAL A 102 15.03 5.03 -11.50
C VAL A 102 14.85 4.35 -10.16
N ARG A 103 15.05 5.13 -9.10
CA ARG A 103 14.67 4.79 -7.75
C ARG A 103 13.57 5.74 -7.33
N VAL A 104 12.47 5.17 -6.85
CA VAL A 104 11.37 5.90 -6.24
C VAL A 104 11.49 5.77 -4.73
N THR A 105 11.52 6.89 -4.03
CA THR A 105 11.38 6.93 -2.58
C THR A 105 10.13 7.71 -2.24
N ILE A 106 9.19 7.08 -1.55
CA ILE A 106 8.02 7.75 -1.00
C ILE A 106 8.29 7.94 0.49
N ALA A 107 8.63 9.16 0.89
CA ALA A 107 8.99 9.48 2.25
C ALA A 107 7.97 10.42 2.90
N PRO A 108 7.45 10.09 4.08
CA PRO A 108 6.83 11.07 4.96
C PRO A 108 7.83 12.15 5.39
N THR A 109 7.45 13.43 5.31
CA THR A 109 8.42 14.52 5.52
C THR A 109 8.86 14.76 6.96
N ASP A 110 8.17 14.22 7.98
CA ASP A 110 8.39 14.64 9.39
C ASP A 110 8.19 13.54 10.46
N THR A 111 8.16 12.26 10.10
CA THR A 111 7.71 11.21 11.07
C THR A 111 8.82 10.46 11.79
N GLY A 112 10.08 10.61 11.39
CA GLY A 112 11.17 9.79 11.92
C GLY A 112 10.94 8.28 11.74
N LEU A 113 10.12 7.88 10.75
CA LEU A 113 9.88 6.46 10.47
C LEU A 113 11.20 5.79 10.03
N PRO A 114 11.47 4.58 10.51
CA PRO A 114 12.74 3.89 10.22
C PRO A 114 12.82 3.38 8.77
N HIS A 115 11.68 3.13 8.13
CA HIS A 115 11.60 2.54 6.79
C HIS A 115 10.57 3.28 5.93
N TYR A 116 11.00 3.74 4.77
CA TYR A 116 10.18 4.48 3.80
C TYR A 116 9.90 3.59 2.59
N PRO A 117 8.68 3.63 2.01
CA PRO A 117 8.42 2.97 0.73
C PRO A 117 9.47 3.34 -0.31
N ARG A 118 10.25 2.34 -0.75
CA ARG A 118 11.28 2.49 -1.78
C ARG A 118 11.17 1.35 -2.76
N ALA A 119 11.29 1.66 -4.05
CA ALA A 119 11.33 0.69 -5.12
C ALA A 119 12.31 1.18 -6.19
N ALA A 120 12.88 0.26 -6.96
CA ALA A 120 13.73 0.60 -8.09
C ALA A 120 13.24 -0.09 -9.37
N GLY A 121 13.58 0.50 -10.52
CA GLY A 121 13.21 -0.04 -11.81
C GLY A 121 13.61 0.90 -12.93
N ILE A 122 12.74 1.05 -13.92
CA ILE A 122 13.05 1.74 -15.18
C ILE A 122 12.04 2.82 -15.53
N VAL A 123 12.49 3.79 -16.34
CA VAL A 123 11.64 4.76 -17.02
C VAL A 123 11.64 4.44 -18.51
N SER A 124 10.47 4.16 -19.05
CA SER A 124 10.29 3.92 -20.48
C SER A 124 10.45 5.21 -21.31
N PRO A 125 10.72 5.10 -22.63
CA PRO A 125 10.86 6.26 -23.51
C PRO A 125 9.64 7.19 -23.56
N ASP A 126 8.43 6.68 -23.29
CA ASP A 126 7.18 7.43 -23.20
C ASP A 126 6.91 8.04 -21.80
N GLY A 127 7.89 7.99 -20.90
CA GLY A 127 7.85 8.63 -19.60
C GLY A 127 7.05 7.86 -18.53
N VAL A 128 6.81 6.57 -18.76
CA VAL A 128 6.21 5.67 -17.76
C VAL A 128 7.32 5.09 -16.89
N LEU A 129 7.24 5.39 -15.61
CA LEU A 129 8.04 4.78 -14.57
C LEU A 129 7.40 3.46 -14.14
N PHE A 130 8.22 2.42 -14.03
CA PHE A 130 7.86 1.17 -13.41
C PHE A 130 8.99 0.75 -12.45
N ALA A 131 8.66 0.63 -11.17
CA ALA A 131 9.58 0.24 -10.11
C ALA A 131 8.94 -0.84 -9.23
N GLU A 132 9.71 -1.85 -8.84
CA GLU A 132 9.20 -3.05 -8.15
C GLU A 132 10.16 -3.52 -7.04
N ASP A 133 9.81 -4.66 -6.42
CA ASP A 133 10.55 -5.33 -5.35
C ASP A 133 10.90 -4.45 -4.15
N GLY A 134 10.09 -3.41 -3.94
CA GLY A 134 10.30 -2.47 -2.87
C GLY A 134 9.72 -2.92 -1.54
N THR A 135 10.03 -2.18 -0.47
CA THR A 135 9.34 -2.28 0.82
C THR A 135 9.02 -0.93 1.39
N GLY A 136 8.02 -0.88 2.27
CA GLY A 136 7.84 0.27 3.16
C GLY A 136 6.49 0.34 3.83
N GLN A 137 6.25 1.46 4.52
CA GLN A 137 5.13 1.57 5.43
C GLN A 137 3.90 2.26 4.81
N VAL A 138 2.71 1.73 5.09
CA VAL A 138 1.41 2.34 4.76
C VAL A 138 0.54 2.56 6.00
N PRO A 139 -0.31 3.61 6.01
CA PRO A 139 -1.16 3.95 7.15
C PRO A 139 -2.44 3.11 7.11
N LEU A 140 -2.32 1.83 7.47
CA LEU A 140 -3.38 0.85 7.28
C LEU A 140 -4.66 1.21 8.05
N LEU A 141 -4.55 1.66 9.30
CA LEU A 141 -5.72 2.01 10.13
C LEU A 141 -6.51 3.21 9.59
N ALA A 142 -5.87 4.09 8.81
CA ALA A 142 -6.57 5.23 8.20
C ALA A 142 -7.66 4.78 7.20
N LEU A 143 -7.59 3.54 6.70
CA LEU A 143 -8.59 2.98 5.78
C LEU A 143 -9.90 2.61 6.46
N ALA A 144 -9.88 2.29 7.76
CA ALA A 144 -11.05 1.88 8.52
C ALA A 144 -11.52 2.92 9.54
N ASP A 145 -10.89 4.09 9.58
CA ASP A 145 -11.27 5.19 10.47
C ASP A 145 -12.52 5.94 9.96
N ALA A 146 -13.67 5.27 9.98
CA ALA A 146 -14.95 5.81 9.54
C ALA A 146 -15.51 6.92 10.45
N THR A 147 -15.07 6.99 11.70
CA THR A 147 -15.51 7.99 12.68
C THR A 147 -14.56 9.20 12.76
N GLY A 148 -13.29 9.03 12.36
CA GLY A 148 -12.28 10.10 12.45
C GLY A 148 -11.74 10.32 13.84
N THR A 149 -11.99 9.39 14.76
CA THR A 149 -11.49 9.41 16.14
C THR A 149 -10.07 8.83 16.23
N ASN A 150 -9.66 8.12 15.18
CA ASN A 150 -8.41 7.43 14.94
C ASN A 150 -7.12 8.28 14.96
N THR A 151 -6.56 8.76 16.09
CA THR A 151 -5.32 9.59 16.03
C THR A 151 -4.06 8.80 15.60
N ASN A 152 -4.07 7.47 15.66
CA ASN A 152 -2.99 6.61 15.19
C ASN A 152 -3.25 6.16 13.74
N ALA A 153 -2.34 6.49 12.82
CA ALA A 153 -2.45 6.08 11.42
C ALA A 153 -2.16 4.58 11.19
N GLY A 154 -1.60 3.88 12.19
CA GLY A 154 -1.38 2.44 12.12
C GLY A 154 -0.42 2.04 11.02
N TRP A 155 0.77 2.65 11.01
CA TRP A 155 1.82 2.34 10.05
C TRP A 155 2.19 0.86 10.08
N ARG A 156 2.10 0.20 8.92
CA ARG A 156 2.50 -1.21 8.73
C ARG A 156 3.42 -1.33 7.54
N THR A 157 4.49 -2.09 7.74
CA THR A 157 5.41 -2.44 6.66
C THR A 157 4.73 -3.44 5.74
N GLY A 158 4.67 -3.10 4.46
CA GLY A 158 4.37 -4.00 3.38
C GLY A 158 5.61 -4.30 2.56
N ASP A 159 5.54 -5.41 1.85
CA ASP A 159 6.54 -5.94 0.94
C ASP A 159 6.00 -5.92 -0.50
N ALA A 160 6.86 -6.28 -1.47
CA ALA A 160 6.52 -6.29 -2.89
C ALA A 160 5.87 -4.96 -3.32
N LEU A 161 6.44 -3.84 -2.88
CA LEU A 161 6.00 -2.52 -3.31
C LEU A 161 6.29 -2.36 -4.79
N THR A 162 5.23 -2.15 -5.55
CA THR A 162 5.27 -1.88 -6.98
C THR A 162 4.66 -0.52 -7.25
N ILE A 163 5.33 0.27 -8.09
CA ILE A 163 4.94 1.62 -8.46
C ILE A 163 4.93 1.71 -9.98
N ARG A 164 3.78 2.11 -10.52
CA ARG A 164 3.63 2.44 -11.92
C ARG A 164 3.12 3.86 -12.04
N ALA A 165 3.90 4.75 -12.62
CA ALA A 165 3.56 6.16 -12.68
C ALA A 165 3.96 6.80 -14.00
N LYS A 166 3.28 7.88 -14.38
CA LYS A 166 3.62 8.69 -15.54
C LYS A 166 4.10 10.05 -15.07
N LEU A 167 5.27 10.44 -15.56
CA LEU A 167 5.80 11.79 -15.42
C LEU A 167 5.28 12.66 -16.56
N ASP A 168 4.63 13.77 -16.24
CA ASP A 168 4.14 14.76 -17.21
C ASP A 168 4.48 16.18 -16.71
N GLY A 169 5.62 16.69 -17.16
CA GLY A 169 6.18 17.97 -16.72
C GLY A 169 6.39 18.02 -15.21
N ASP A 170 5.70 18.96 -14.54
CA ASP A 170 5.75 19.16 -13.10
C ASP A 170 4.84 18.19 -12.31
N THR A 171 4.25 17.16 -12.94
CA THR A 171 3.30 16.26 -12.30
C THR A 171 3.70 14.78 -12.41
N LEU A 172 3.42 14.02 -11.36
CA LEU A 172 3.61 12.57 -11.31
C LEU A 172 2.30 11.93 -10.87
N SER A 173 1.73 11.07 -11.72
CA SER A 173 0.47 10.38 -11.42
C SER A 173 0.59 8.89 -11.70
N GLY A 174 0.02 8.06 -10.85
CA GLY A 174 0.20 6.62 -10.99
C GLY A 174 -0.57 5.81 -9.97
N VAL A 175 -0.14 4.57 -9.83
CA VAL A 175 -0.58 3.65 -8.79
C VAL A 175 0.66 3.18 -8.02
N PHE A 176 0.51 3.05 -6.71
CA PHE A 176 1.42 2.25 -5.90
C PHE A 176 0.62 1.12 -5.26
N ALA A 177 1.18 -0.08 -5.25
CA ALA A 177 0.57 -1.25 -4.64
C ALA A 177 1.60 -2.02 -3.81
N MET A 178 1.14 -2.75 -2.80
CA MET A 178 2.00 -3.55 -1.95
C MET A 178 1.24 -4.74 -1.35
N ALA A 179 2.02 -5.73 -0.93
CA ALA A 179 1.59 -6.88 -0.17
C ALA A 179 1.73 -6.61 1.33
N LEU A 180 0.71 -6.94 2.12
CA LEU A 180 0.72 -6.88 3.58
C LEU A 180 0.42 -8.26 4.16
N PRO A 181 1.03 -8.65 5.30
CA PRO A 181 0.68 -9.91 5.96
C PRO A 181 -0.81 -9.95 6.31
N THR A 182 -1.51 -11.00 5.86
CA THR A 182 -2.97 -11.13 6.03
C THR A 182 -3.37 -11.10 7.50
N ALA A 183 -2.56 -11.69 8.38
CA ALA A 183 -2.80 -11.69 9.82
C ALA A 183 -2.76 -10.27 10.40
N THR A 184 -1.78 -9.45 9.98
CA THR A 184 -1.67 -8.04 10.38
C THR A 184 -2.88 -7.24 9.90
N VAL A 185 -3.28 -7.44 8.65
CA VAL A 185 -4.45 -6.77 8.06
C VAL A 185 -5.73 -7.08 8.83
N LYS A 186 -5.95 -8.36 9.16
CA LYS A 186 -7.12 -8.77 9.96
C LYS A 186 -7.09 -8.19 11.36
N ALA A 187 -5.94 -8.26 12.04
CA ALA A 187 -5.81 -7.77 13.41
C ALA A 187 -6.05 -6.25 13.52
N ASP A 188 -5.49 -5.48 12.60
CA ASP A 188 -5.55 -4.02 12.66
C ASP A 188 -6.93 -3.47 12.30
N LEU A 189 -7.56 -4.02 11.27
CA LEU A 189 -8.79 -3.44 10.73
C LEU A 189 -10.06 -3.96 11.41
N ALA A 190 -10.00 -5.10 12.12
CA ALA A 190 -11.17 -5.67 12.79
C ALA A 190 -11.78 -4.74 13.84
N ALA A 191 -10.96 -4.19 14.74
CA ALA A 191 -11.44 -3.31 15.81
C ALA A 191 -12.14 -2.02 15.32
N PRO A 192 -11.54 -1.21 14.42
CA PRO A 192 -12.20 0.01 13.94
C PRO A 192 -13.48 -0.28 13.11
N ILE A 193 -13.51 -1.39 12.37
CA ILE A 193 -14.73 -1.80 11.66
C ILE A 193 -15.82 -2.22 12.66
N ALA A 194 -15.46 -2.95 13.73
CA ALA A 194 -16.39 -3.36 14.78
C ALA A 194 -16.99 -2.15 15.52
N GLU A 195 -16.15 -1.16 15.84
CA GLU A 195 -16.58 0.12 16.42
C GLU A 195 -17.60 0.81 15.50
N PHE A 196 -17.30 0.92 14.21
CA PHE A 196 -18.21 1.50 13.22
C PHE A 196 -19.55 0.74 13.17
N LEU A 197 -19.52 -0.57 12.98
CA LEU A 197 -20.73 -1.39 12.83
C LEU A 197 -21.60 -1.40 14.09
N THR A 198 -21.01 -1.28 15.27
CA THR A 198 -21.76 -1.14 16.53
C THR A 198 -22.61 0.13 16.57
N THR A 199 -22.16 1.20 15.90
CA THR A 199 -22.89 2.48 15.83
C THR A 199 -23.92 2.54 14.71
N GLU A 200 -23.87 1.61 13.77
CA GLU A 200 -24.82 1.55 12.66
C GLU A 200 -26.23 1.14 13.15
N PRO A 201 -27.31 1.55 12.46
CA PRO A 201 -28.67 1.13 12.78
C PRO A 201 -28.83 -0.40 12.86
N ALA A 202 -29.68 -0.89 13.75
CA ALA A 202 -29.91 -2.33 13.94
C ALA A 202 -30.46 -3.06 12.69
N ASP A 203 -31.02 -2.32 11.72
CA ASP A 203 -31.46 -2.84 10.43
C ASP A 203 -30.38 -2.79 9.33
N ASN A 204 -29.17 -2.30 9.64
CA ASN A 204 -28.04 -2.34 8.73
C ASN A 204 -27.61 -3.80 8.47
N ALA A 205 -27.58 -4.22 7.21
CA ALA A 205 -27.27 -5.59 6.82
C ALA A 205 -25.87 -6.05 7.25
N MET A 206 -24.87 -5.16 7.22
CA MET A 206 -23.50 -5.49 7.66
C MET A 206 -23.43 -5.69 9.17
N ARG A 207 -24.12 -4.85 9.95
CA ARG A 207 -24.24 -5.05 11.40
C ARG A 207 -24.92 -6.38 11.71
N ILE A 208 -26.05 -6.69 11.07
CA ILE A 208 -26.79 -7.95 11.28
C ILE A 208 -25.92 -9.18 10.97
N VAL A 209 -25.10 -9.11 9.92
CA VAL A 209 -24.22 -10.22 9.52
C VAL A 209 -23.02 -10.35 10.46
N ALA A 210 -22.51 -9.24 10.98
CA ALA A 210 -21.36 -9.23 11.88
C ALA A 210 -21.71 -9.59 13.32
N ASP A 211 -22.83 -9.08 13.85
CA ASP A 211 -23.34 -9.36 15.21
C ASP A 211 -23.85 -10.81 15.31
N ALA A 212 -22.92 -11.75 15.45
CA ALA A 212 -23.18 -13.18 15.38
C ALA A 212 -23.91 -13.69 16.62
N ASN A 213 -23.64 -13.08 17.78
CA ASN A 213 -24.25 -13.43 19.05
C ASN A 213 -25.58 -12.67 19.30
N LYS A 214 -25.87 -11.63 18.51
CA LYS A 214 -27.08 -10.79 18.56
C LYS A 214 -27.22 -10.01 19.88
N ASP A 215 -26.12 -9.48 20.39
CA ASP A 215 -26.07 -8.72 21.64
C ASP A 215 -26.07 -7.19 21.44
N ASP A 216 -26.28 -6.73 20.20
CA ASP A 216 -26.26 -5.33 19.77
C ASP A 216 -24.88 -4.65 19.82
N VAL A 217 -23.81 -5.43 20.00
CA VAL A 217 -22.42 -4.97 19.99
C VAL A 217 -21.59 -5.83 19.05
N VAL A 218 -21.05 -5.22 17.99
CA VAL A 218 -20.14 -5.94 17.10
C VAL A 218 -18.72 -5.89 17.68
N THR A 219 -18.12 -7.05 17.86
CA THR A 219 -16.75 -7.22 18.36
C THR A 219 -15.72 -7.36 17.24
N ALA A 220 -14.43 -7.16 17.56
CA ALA A 220 -13.35 -7.36 16.60
C ALA A 220 -13.26 -8.84 16.17
N GLU A 221 -13.50 -9.77 17.09
CA GLU A 221 -13.54 -11.20 16.82
C GLU A 221 -14.64 -11.55 15.82
N GLU A 222 -15.81 -10.94 15.95
CA GLU A 222 -16.93 -11.11 15.01
C GLU A 222 -16.63 -10.56 13.61
N VAL A 223 -15.99 -9.40 13.53
CA VAL A 223 -15.53 -8.85 12.24
C VAL A 223 -14.45 -9.74 11.61
N ALA A 224 -13.51 -10.26 12.40
CA ALA A 224 -12.48 -11.16 11.90
C ALA A 224 -13.06 -12.50 11.40
N ALA A 225 -14.19 -12.93 11.97
CA ALA A 225 -14.88 -14.17 11.62
C ALA A 225 -15.90 -14.01 10.46
N THR A 226 -16.29 -12.79 10.07
CA THR A 226 -17.29 -12.58 9.03
C THR A 226 -16.74 -12.84 7.63
N THR A 227 -17.54 -13.51 6.79
CA THR A 227 -17.14 -13.92 5.44
C THR A 227 -16.91 -12.75 4.48
N THR A 228 -17.63 -11.64 4.65
CA THR A 228 -17.50 -10.46 3.79
C THR A 228 -16.11 -9.85 3.90
N TYR A 229 -15.63 -9.60 5.12
CA TYR A 229 -14.30 -9.02 5.33
C TYR A 229 -13.21 -10.10 5.28
N GLY A 230 -13.39 -11.17 6.05
CA GLY A 230 -12.41 -12.24 6.19
C GLY A 230 -12.17 -13.04 4.91
N GLY A 231 -13.16 -13.10 3.99
CA GLY A 231 -13.06 -13.76 2.68
C GLY A 231 -12.54 -12.86 1.57
N MET A 232 -12.75 -11.54 1.63
CA MET A 232 -12.22 -10.59 0.62
C MET A 232 -10.76 -10.26 0.84
N THR A 233 -10.30 -10.31 2.10
CA THR A 233 -8.89 -10.17 2.45
C THR A 233 -8.22 -11.54 2.63
N GLN A 234 -8.87 -12.64 2.28
CA GLN A 234 -8.25 -13.96 2.39
C GLN A 234 -7.31 -14.16 1.21
N SER A 235 -5.99 -14.19 1.47
CA SER A 235 -4.94 -14.59 0.52
C SER A 235 -5.29 -14.27 -0.94
N ASP A 236 -5.53 -13.00 -1.22
CA ASP A 236 -5.89 -12.58 -2.58
C ASP A 236 -4.68 -12.63 -3.51
N LEU A 237 -3.49 -12.52 -2.92
CA LEU A 237 -2.21 -12.77 -3.54
C LEU A 237 -1.82 -14.24 -3.39
N SER A 238 -1.34 -14.84 -4.48
CA SER A 238 -0.61 -16.11 -4.41
C SER A 238 0.82 -15.95 -3.88
N LEU A 239 1.26 -14.71 -3.66
CA LEU A 239 2.54 -14.39 -3.02
C LEU A 239 2.59 -14.93 -1.59
N VAL A 240 3.65 -15.68 -1.32
CA VAL A 240 4.03 -16.13 0.02
C VAL A 240 5.37 -15.48 0.33
N ILE A 241 5.35 -14.51 1.25
CA ILE A 241 6.54 -13.80 1.71
C ILE A 241 6.83 -14.32 3.12
N ASP A 242 8.04 -14.83 3.33
CA ASP A 242 8.47 -15.47 4.59
C ASP A 242 7.54 -16.59 5.10
N GLY A 243 6.87 -17.29 4.18
CA GLY A 243 5.94 -18.37 4.53
C GLY A 243 4.53 -17.89 4.91
N GLU A 244 4.28 -16.58 4.92
CA GLU A 244 3.01 -15.99 5.35
C GLU A 244 2.13 -15.57 4.15
N PRO A 245 0.80 -15.79 4.22
CA PRO A 245 -0.13 -15.35 3.20
C PRO A 245 -0.27 -13.83 3.16
N GLN A 246 -0.32 -13.26 1.96
CA GLN A 246 -0.36 -11.82 1.76
C GLN A 246 -1.75 -11.33 1.33
N THR A 247 -2.04 -10.07 1.67
CA THR A 247 -3.20 -9.30 1.21
C THR A 247 -2.73 -8.06 0.46
N SER A 248 -3.28 -7.79 -0.72
CA SER A 248 -2.90 -6.61 -1.50
C SER A 248 -3.64 -5.34 -1.11
N ILE A 249 -2.94 -4.22 -1.26
CA ILE A 249 -3.51 -2.88 -1.27
C ILE A 249 -2.91 -2.06 -2.40
N ALA A 250 -3.74 -1.29 -3.10
CA ALA A 250 -3.31 -0.37 -4.13
C ALA A 250 -3.94 1.02 -3.93
N PHE A 251 -3.20 2.05 -4.33
CA PHE A 251 -3.61 3.43 -4.26
C PHE A 251 -3.27 4.15 -5.55
N ARG A 252 -4.26 4.82 -6.13
CA ARG A 252 -4.00 5.80 -7.18
C ARG A 252 -3.54 7.09 -6.55
N PHE A 253 -2.48 7.68 -7.08
CA PHE A 253 -1.94 8.92 -6.57
C PHE A 253 -1.76 9.99 -7.66
N HIS A 254 -1.74 11.23 -7.19
CA HIS A 254 -1.35 12.41 -7.96
C HIS A 254 -0.43 13.28 -7.09
N ALA A 255 0.67 13.72 -7.67
CA ALA A 255 1.69 14.52 -7.01
C ALA A 255 2.21 15.63 -7.93
N THR A 256 2.59 16.76 -7.35
CA THR A 256 3.13 17.94 -8.04
C THR A 256 4.53 18.27 -7.58
N ALA A 257 5.38 18.76 -8.47
CA ALA A 257 6.77 19.11 -8.17
C ALA A 257 6.82 20.18 -7.07
N ARG A 258 7.68 19.96 -6.06
CA ARG A 258 7.99 21.01 -5.06
C ARG A 258 8.90 22.04 -5.72
N ARG A 259 8.42 23.29 -5.80
CA ARG A 259 9.22 24.46 -6.18
C ARG A 259 9.86 25.10 -4.96
#